data_AF-A0A822FP69-F1
#
_entry.id   AF-A0A822FP69-F1
#
_cell.length_a   1.000
_cell.length_b   1.000
_cell.length_c   1.000
_cell.angle_alpha   90.00
_cell.angle_beta   90.00
_cell.angle_gamma   90.00
#
_symmetry.space_group_name_H-M   'P 1'
#
loop_
_entity.id
_entity.type
_entity.pdbx_description
1 polymer ?
#
loop_
_entity_poly.entity_id
_entity_poly.type
_entity_poly.pdbx_seq_one_letter_code
_entity_poly.pdbx_strand_id
1 'polypeptide(L)'
;MNAAACAASGGTSYSGICPGDSSMQCCVKGSNPSGTGSSKPVNTMLTDLANILRTAGLNVVEEPGWKTRGHGVLASVKGILVHHTAGPATGEFPSRAVVRDGRSDLPGPLSQLGLGRSGTWYVIAAGRSYHAGATIDD
;
A
#
# COMPACT_ATOMS: atom_id res chain seq x y z
N MET A 1 17.97 -11.24 7.53
CA MET A 1 19.41 -11.09 7.90
C MET A 1 19.51 -11.01 9.41
N ASN A 2 20.61 -11.49 10.02
CA ASN A 2 20.77 -11.42 11.48
C ASN A 2 21.21 -10.02 11.96
N ALA A 3 21.11 -9.75 13.26
CA ALA A 3 21.46 -8.46 13.87
C ALA A 3 22.87 -7.98 13.51
N ALA A 4 23.84 -8.91 13.57
CA ALA A 4 25.24 -8.61 13.32
C ALA A 4 25.47 -8.14 11.86
N ALA A 5 24.86 -8.83 10.90
CA ALA A 5 24.93 -8.46 9.49
C ALA A 5 24.20 -7.12 9.21
N CYS A 6 23.16 -6.78 9.99
CA CYS A 6 22.49 -5.49 9.88
C CYS A 6 23.34 -4.33 10.35
N ALA A 7 23.92 -4.46 11.54
CA ALA A 7 24.82 -3.45 12.09
C ALA A 7 26.03 -3.23 11.17
N ALA A 8 26.64 -4.30 10.66
CA ALA A 8 27.76 -4.21 9.72
C ALA A 8 27.41 -3.46 8.42
N SER A 9 26.12 -3.47 8.03
CA SER A 9 25.64 -2.75 6.85
C SER A 9 25.24 -1.30 7.13
N GLY A 10 25.35 -0.82 8.37
CA GLY A 10 24.92 0.51 8.80
C GLY A 10 23.41 0.64 9.00
N GLY A 11 22.70 -0.47 9.22
CA GLY A 11 21.26 -0.48 9.47
C GLY A 11 20.92 -0.83 10.92
N THR A 12 19.66 -0.58 11.28
CA THR A 12 19.10 -0.95 12.59
C THR A 12 18.21 -2.19 12.45
N SER A 13 18.37 -3.16 13.35
CA SER A 13 17.55 -4.36 13.37
C SER A 13 16.27 -4.16 14.19
N TYR A 14 15.14 -4.60 13.65
CA TYR A 14 13.85 -4.58 14.33
C TYR A 14 13.22 -5.96 14.37
N SER A 15 12.78 -6.37 15.56
CA SER A 15 11.96 -7.57 15.77
C SER A 15 10.48 -7.25 15.53
N GLY A 16 9.74 -8.18 14.93
CA GLY A 16 8.28 -8.09 14.80
C GLY A 16 7.75 -7.10 13.76
N ILE A 17 8.62 -6.44 12.98
CA ILE A 17 8.22 -5.49 11.91
C ILE A 17 8.12 -6.17 10.54
N CYS A 18 8.80 -7.31 10.34
CA CYS A 18 8.77 -8.04 9.06
C CYS A 18 7.70 -9.12 9.11
N PRO A 19 6.91 -9.32 8.03
CA PRO A 19 6.06 -10.50 7.92
C PRO A 19 6.94 -11.76 7.82
N GLY A 20 6.81 -12.67 8.79
CA GLY A 20 7.44 -14.00 8.83
C GLY A 20 7.65 -14.50 10.26
N ASP A 21 8.45 -15.56 10.44
CA ASP A 21 8.65 -16.16 11.75
C ASP A 21 9.49 -15.27 12.69
N SER A 22 9.49 -15.62 13.98
CA SER A 22 10.17 -14.86 15.05
C SER A 22 11.70 -14.81 14.93
N SER A 23 12.30 -15.59 14.02
CA SER A 23 13.73 -15.59 13.76
C SER A 23 14.15 -14.54 12.70
N MET A 24 13.18 -13.92 12.02
CA MET A 24 13.45 -12.90 11.02
C MET A 24 13.53 -11.50 11.61
N GLN A 25 14.70 -10.87 11.45
CA GLN A 25 14.90 -9.46 11.78
C GLN A 25 14.91 -8.61 10.51
N CYS A 26 14.08 -7.56 10.48
CA CYS A 26 14.21 -6.52 9.46
C CYS A 26 15.50 -5.76 9.69
N CYS A 27 16.20 -5.40 8.62
CA CYS A 27 17.23 -4.37 8.68
C CYS A 27 16.81 -3.19 7.82
N VAL A 28 16.80 -2.01 8.42
CA VAL A 28 16.42 -0.77 7.75
C VAL A 28 17.63 0.15 7.79
N LYS A 29 18.01 0.69 6.63
CA LYS A 29 19.02 1.76 6.53
C LYS A 29 18.27 3.09 6.42
N GLY A 30 18.35 3.93 7.44
CA GLY A 30 17.64 5.22 7.49
C GLY A 30 17.12 5.57 8.89
N SER A 31 16.40 6.68 8.99
CA SER A 31 15.76 7.10 10.25
C SER A 31 14.80 6.03 10.78
N ASN A 32 14.85 5.82 12.10
CA ASN A 32 13.95 4.95 12.87
C ASN A 32 12.51 5.09 12.32
N PRO A 33 11.80 4.02 11.91
CA PRO A 33 10.36 4.12 11.78
C PRO A 33 9.89 4.59 13.15
N SER A 34 9.30 5.79 13.19
CA SER A 34 8.80 6.38 14.43
C SER A 34 8.01 5.29 15.15
N GLY A 35 8.39 5.07 16.42
CA GLY A 35 8.00 3.89 17.17
C GLY A 35 6.51 3.60 17.08
N THR A 36 6.16 2.34 17.32
CA THR A 36 4.79 1.86 17.52
C THR A 36 4.14 2.60 18.69
N GLY A 37 3.76 3.85 18.46
CA GLY A 37 2.75 4.53 19.24
C GLY A 37 1.48 3.72 19.04
N SER A 38 0.88 3.31 20.15
CA SER A 38 -0.45 2.70 20.22
C SER A 38 -1.31 3.28 19.11
N SER A 39 -1.68 2.46 18.11
CA SER A 39 -2.31 2.94 16.88
C SER A 39 -3.68 3.51 17.23
N LYS A 40 -3.72 4.79 17.59
CA LYS A 40 -4.95 5.57 17.50
C LYS A 40 -5.43 5.39 16.06
N PRO A 41 -6.69 4.99 15.82
CA PRO A 41 -7.22 4.90 14.47
C PRO A 41 -6.94 6.24 13.78
N VAL A 42 -6.07 6.21 12.78
CA VAL A 42 -5.75 7.36 11.94
C VAL A 42 -6.88 7.48 10.95
N ASN A 43 -7.89 8.29 11.26
CA ASN A 43 -8.86 8.79 10.29
C ASN A 43 -8.08 9.61 9.23
N THR A 44 -7.51 8.93 8.24
CA THR A 44 -6.45 9.51 7.40
C THR A 44 -6.46 8.96 5.99
N MET A 45 -6.08 9.83 5.07
CA MET A 45 -5.72 9.49 3.71
C MET A 45 -4.26 9.02 3.69
N LEU A 46 -3.98 7.86 3.09
CA LEU A 46 -2.65 7.27 2.94
C LEU A 46 -1.78 8.02 1.91
N THR A 47 -1.54 9.31 2.14
CA THR A 47 -0.92 10.22 1.14
C THR A 47 0.57 10.00 0.91
N ASP A 48 1.20 9.07 1.65
CA ASP A 48 2.62 8.72 1.53
C ASP A 48 2.87 7.43 0.74
N LEU A 49 1.83 6.77 0.22
CA LEU A 49 1.94 5.49 -0.49
C LEU A 49 2.99 5.49 -1.62
N ALA A 50 3.03 6.55 -2.42
CA ALA A 50 3.99 6.65 -3.52
C ALA A 50 5.44 6.67 -3.02
N ASN A 51 5.73 7.35 -1.92
CA ASN A 51 7.08 7.41 -1.35
C ASN A 51 7.47 6.09 -0.70
N ILE A 52 6.54 5.42 -0.01
CA ILE A 52 6.75 4.08 0.56
C ILE A 52 7.18 3.12 -0.55
N LEU A 53 6.45 3.10 -1.67
CA LEU A 53 6.76 2.24 -2.82
C LEU A 53 8.12 2.59 -3.46
N ARG A 54 8.42 3.88 -3.65
CA ARG A 54 9.73 4.32 -4.19
C ARG A 54 10.88 3.94 -3.27
N THR A 55 10.71 4.11 -1.97
CA THR A 55 11.73 3.75 -0.96
C THR A 55 11.99 2.24 -0.96
N ALA A 56 10.98 1.44 -1.30
CA ALA A 56 11.13 0.00 -1.53
C ALA A 56 11.79 -0.36 -2.87
N GLY A 57 12.23 0.63 -3.67
CA GLY A 57 12.89 0.42 -4.96
C GLY A 57 11.95 0.06 -6.10
N LEU A 58 10.66 0.34 -5.97
CA LEU A 58 9.64 -0.02 -6.96
C LEU A 58 9.42 1.09 -7.99
N ASN A 59 9.02 0.71 -9.20
CA ASN A 59 8.56 1.65 -10.23
C ASN A 59 7.17 2.17 -9.85
N VAL A 60 6.98 3.49 -9.85
CA VAL A 60 5.74 4.13 -9.36
C VAL A 60 5.21 5.15 -10.37
N VAL A 61 3.92 5.03 -10.69
CA VAL A 61 3.10 5.99 -11.42
C VAL A 61 2.01 6.52 -10.48
N GLU A 62 1.90 7.83 -10.33
CA GLU A 62 0.84 8.45 -9.55
C GLU A 62 -0.34 8.82 -10.47
N GLU A 63 -1.55 8.34 -10.16
CA GLU A 63 -2.76 8.82 -10.85
C GLU A 63 -3.02 10.28 -10.46
N PRO A 64 -3.38 11.16 -11.40
CA PRO A 64 -3.79 12.53 -11.07
C PRO A 64 -4.84 12.53 -9.95
N GLY A 65 -4.67 13.34 -8.91
CA GLY A 65 -5.61 13.47 -7.80
C GLY A 65 -5.67 12.30 -6.80
N TRP A 66 -4.76 11.32 -6.85
CA TRP A 66 -4.81 10.14 -5.97
C TRP A 66 -4.82 10.44 -4.48
N LYS A 67 -4.14 11.50 -4.04
CA LYS A 67 -4.03 11.88 -2.62
C LYS A 67 -5.37 12.28 -2.00
N THR A 68 -6.32 12.73 -2.81
CA THR A 68 -7.67 13.12 -2.37
C THR A 68 -8.74 12.13 -2.80
N ARG A 69 -8.40 11.12 -3.63
CA ARG A 69 -9.34 10.13 -4.13
C ARG A 69 -9.67 9.09 -3.05
N GLY A 70 -10.96 8.82 -2.90
CA GLY A 70 -11.55 7.85 -1.97
C GLY A 70 -13.04 8.17 -1.75
N HIS A 71 -13.81 7.21 -1.24
CA HIS A 71 -15.19 7.45 -0.79
C HIS A 71 -15.27 7.80 0.71
N GLY A 72 -14.12 7.98 1.35
CA GLY A 72 -13.98 8.37 2.75
C GLY A 72 -12.55 8.18 3.24
N VAL A 73 -12.29 8.55 4.49
CA VAL A 73 -11.01 8.26 5.16
C VAL A 73 -11.00 6.83 5.70
N LEU A 74 -9.82 6.21 5.75
CA LEU A 74 -9.66 4.94 6.47
C LEU A 74 -9.63 5.23 7.97
N ALA A 75 -10.29 4.43 8.79
CA ALA A 75 -10.20 4.55 10.26
C ALA A 75 -8.87 3.96 10.77
N SER A 76 -8.46 2.82 10.23
CA SER A 76 -7.14 2.24 10.45
C SER A 76 -6.78 1.27 9.33
N VAL A 77 -5.51 0.90 9.23
CA VAL A 77 -5.04 -0.16 8.31
C VAL A 77 -4.58 -1.34 9.14
N LYS A 78 -5.31 -2.47 9.03
CA LYS A 78 -5.01 -3.72 9.77
C LYS A 78 -4.40 -4.80 8.90
N GLY A 79 -4.51 -4.67 7.58
CA GLY A 79 -4.03 -5.68 6.65
C GLY A 79 -4.01 -5.17 5.21
N ILE A 80 -3.48 -6.02 4.34
CA ILE A 80 -3.40 -5.80 2.89
C ILE A 80 -4.24 -6.87 2.22
N LEU A 81 -5.14 -6.45 1.33
CA LEU A 81 -5.93 -7.35 0.49
C LEU A 81 -5.40 -7.27 -0.94
N VAL A 82 -5.24 -8.43 -1.56
CA VAL A 82 -4.74 -8.53 -2.94
C VAL A 82 -5.83 -9.13 -3.81
N HIS A 83 -6.14 -8.43 -4.91
CA HIS A 83 -7.11 -8.87 -5.91
C HIS A 83 -6.45 -8.87 -7.29
N HIS A 84 -6.87 -9.80 -8.15
CA HIS A 84 -6.71 -9.65 -9.58
C HIS A 84 -7.88 -8.85 -10.18
N THR A 85 -7.71 -8.17 -11.31
CA THR A 85 -8.79 -7.35 -11.89
C THR A 85 -9.79 -8.12 -12.75
N ALA A 86 -9.52 -9.41 -13.03
CA ALA A 86 -10.23 -10.19 -14.04
C ALA A 86 -10.37 -9.47 -15.41
N GLY A 87 -9.46 -8.53 -15.69
CA GLY A 87 -9.44 -7.74 -16.91
C GLY A 87 -8.75 -8.44 -18.09
N PRO A 88 -8.59 -7.74 -19.22
CA PRO A 88 -7.96 -8.29 -20.43
C PRO A 88 -6.60 -8.96 -20.18
N ALA A 89 -6.32 -10.01 -20.96
CA ALA A 89 -5.09 -10.81 -20.85
C ALA A 89 -3.82 -10.06 -21.30
N THR A 90 -3.95 -8.94 -22.01
CA THR A 90 -2.84 -8.18 -22.60
C THR A 90 -2.83 -6.71 -22.13
N GLY A 91 -1.72 -6.00 -22.37
CA GLY A 91 -1.49 -4.59 -21.98
C GLY A 91 -0.80 -4.43 -20.61
N GLU A 92 -0.27 -3.24 -20.30
CA GLU A 92 0.46 -3.04 -19.02
C GLU A 92 -0.45 -3.11 -17.79
N PHE A 93 -1.55 -2.35 -17.82
CA PHE A 93 -2.59 -2.36 -16.79
C PHE A 93 -3.94 -1.99 -17.43
N PRO A 94 -4.59 -2.92 -18.16
CA PRO A 94 -5.75 -2.60 -19.00
C PRO A 94 -6.98 -2.13 -18.19
N SER A 95 -7.08 -2.56 -16.93
CA SER A 95 -8.18 -2.17 -16.04
C SER A 95 -7.95 -0.84 -15.32
N ARG A 96 -6.89 -0.09 -15.63
CA ARG A 96 -6.51 1.16 -14.92
C ARG A 96 -7.67 2.13 -14.75
N ALA A 97 -8.40 2.43 -15.83
CA ALA A 97 -9.55 3.34 -15.78
C ALA A 97 -10.68 2.79 -14.92
N VAL A 98 -11.00 1.50 -15.04
CA VAL A 98 -12.04 0.85 -14.22
C VAL A 98 -11.68 0.89 -12.74
N VAL A 99 -10.42 0.63 -12.38
CA VAL A 99 -10.00 0.68 -10.98
C VAL A 99 -9.99 2.11 -10.43
N ARG A 100 -9.64 3.10 -11.25
CA ARG A 100 -9.61 4.52 -10.86
C ARG A 100 -11.00 5.13 -10.74
N ASP A 101 -11.83 4.95 -11.76
CA ASP A 101 -13.08 5.67 -11.96
C ASP A 101 -14.31 4.84 -11.58
N GLY A 102 -14.15 3.51 -11.49
CA GLY A 102 -15.22 2.57 -11.23
C GLY A 102 -15.89 2.07 -12.51
N ARG A 103 -17.15 1.70 -12.34
CA ARG A 103 -18.05 1.16 -13.36
C ARG A 103 -19.41 1.85 -13.24
N SER A 104 -20.28 1.67 -14.23
CA SER A 104 -21.57 2.37 -14.29
C SER A 104 -22.47 2.11 -13.06
N ASP A 105 -22.31 0.96 -12.40
CA ASP A 105 -23.09 0.54 -11.24
C ASP A 105 -22.32 0.64 -9.91
N LEU A 106 -21.07 1.10 -9.92
CA LEU A 106 -20.26 1.30 -8.71
C LEU A 106 -19.16 2.36 -8.97
N PRO A 107 -19.22 3.54 -8.34
CA PRO A 107 -18.18 4.55 -8.51
C PRO A 107 -16.82 4.06 -7.99
N GLY A 108 -15.75 4.60 -8.55
CA GLY A 108 -14.41 4.39 -8.04
C GLY A 108 -14.12 5.19 -6.76
N PRO A 109 -12.94 5.01 -6.16
CA PRO A 109 -11.92 4.04 -6.55
C PRO A 109 -12.26 2.61 -6.13
N LEU A 110 -11.81 1.63 -6.92
CA LEU A 110 -11.95 0.20 -6.62
C LEU A 110 -10.66 -0.42 -6.04
N SER A 111 -9.63 0.39 -5.79
CA SER A 111 -8.42 0.01 -5.05
C SER A 111 -7.56 1.26 -4.79
N GLN A 112 -6.74 1.23 -3.74
CA GLN A 112 -5.70 2.23 -3.49
C GLN A 112 -4.53 2.10 -4.47
N LEU A 113 -4.17 0.87 -4.83
CA LEU A 113 -3.01 0.55 -5.66
C LEU A 113 -3.40 -0.40 -6.81
N GLY A 114 -2.73 -0.26 -7.96
CA GLY A 114 -2.76 -1.22 -9.06
C GLY A 114 -1.36 -1.66 -9.44
N LEU A 115 -1.19 -2.93 -9.85
CA LEU A 115 0.09 -3.47 -10.28
C LEU A 115 0.05 -3.82 -11.76
N GLY A 116 0.89 -3.15 -12.55
CA GLY A 116 1.09 -3.45 -13.96
C GLY A 116 1.97 -4.67 -14.18
N ARG A 117 1.87 -5.27 -15.37
CA ARG A 117 2.62 -6.50 -15.72
C ARG A 117 4.14 -6.33 -15.71
N SER A 118 4.64 -5.11 -15.96
CA SER A 118 6.06 -4.75 -15.80
C SER A 118 6.54 -4.62 -14.35
N GLY A 119 5.67 -4.82 -13.35
CA GLY A 119 5.98 -4.54 -11.94
C GLY A 119 5.81 -3.06 -11.56
N THR A 120 5.29 -2.23 -12.46
CA THR A 120 4.98 -0.83 -12.19
C THR A 120 3.75 -0.70 -11.29
N TRP A 121 3.90 -0.02 -10.16
CA TRP A 121 2.81 0.31 -9.26
C TRP A 121 2.12 1.60 -9.66
N TYR A 122 0.80 1.57 -9.76
CA TYR A 122 -0.07 2.72 -9.99
C TYR A 122 -0.72 3.10 -8.67
N VAL A 123 -0.47 4.31 -8.19
CA VAL A 123 -1.07 4.85 -6.98
C VAL A 123 -2.37 5.56 -7.35
N ILE A 124 -3.50 4.97 -6.97
CA ILE A 124 -4.83 5.32 -7.47
C ILE A 124 -5.59 6.16 -6.45
N ALA A 125 -5.57 5.77 -5.18
CA ALA A 125 -6.34 6.42 -4.13
C ALA A 125 -5.64 6.33 -2.78
N ALA A 126 -5.85 7.35 -1.94
CA ALA A 126 -5.35 7.37 -0.58
C ALA A 126 -6.44 7.05 0.46
N GLY A 127 -7.72 7.13 0.09
CA GLY A 127 -8.85 6.88 0.98
C GLY A 127 -9.45 5.47 0.87
N ARG A 128 -10.63 5.30 1.49
CA ARG A 128 -11.47 4.11 1.35
C ARG A 128 -11.83 3.89 -0.13
N SER A 129 -11.79 2.63 -0.54
CA SER A 129 -12.09 2.16 -1.90
C SER A 129 -13.16 1.06 -1.84
N TYR A 130 -13.86 0.79 -2.93
CA TYR A 130 -14.91 -0.25 -2.99
C TYR A 130 -14.34 -1.58 -3.51
N HIS A 131 -13.71 -2.37 -2.62
CA HIS A 131 -13.09 -3.65 -3.01
C HIS A 131 -13.23 -4.81 -2.02
N ALA A 132 -13.70 -4.55 -0.79
CA ALA A 132 -13.70 -5.54 0.29
C ALA A 132 -15.08 -5.73 0.96
N GLY A 133 -16.16 -5.43 0.23
CA GLY A 133 -17.52 -5.49 0.78
C GLY A 133 -17.79 -4.40 1.83
N ALA A 134 -18.85 -4.60 2.62
CA ALA A 134 -19.20 -3.68 3.69
C ALA A 134 -18.15 -3.75 4.81
N THR A 135 -17.58 -2.60 5.17
CA THR A 135 -16.77 -2.47 6.38
C THR A 135 -17.72 -2.27 7.54
N ILE A 136 -17.70 -3.18 8.52
CA ILE A 136 -18.17 -2.87 9.86
C ILE A 136 -16.99 -2.19 10.55
N ASP A 137 -17.12 -0.90 10.81
CA ASP A 137 -16.11 -0.17 11.59
C ASP A 137 -16.26 -0.66 13.05
N ASP A 138 -15.19 -1.26 13.59
CA ASP A 138 -15.12 -1.79 14.97
C ASP A 138 -14.80 -0.70 16.01
#